data_AF-A0A948FZ40-F1
#
_entry.id   AF-A0A948FZ40-F1
#
_cell.length_a   1.000
_cell.length_b   1.000
_cell.length_c   1.000
_cell.angle_alpha   90.00
_cell.angle_beta   90.00
_cell.angle_gamma   90.00
#
_symmetry.space_group_name_H-M   'P 1'
#
loop_
_entity.id
_entity.type
_entity.pdbx_description
1 polymer ?
#
loop_
_entity_poly.entity_id
_entity_poly.type
_entity_poly.pdbx_seq_one_letter_code
_entity_poly.pdbx_strand_id
1 'polypeptide(L)'
;MFVEGFLHLFEAGVMRRPVYDFWALQQLINLSKCDPLALRPECLPALAELGVRELRGKDFDVLQYHGFFNGDCRYSEGQLFSVGGESCPANIANPVSQQFMATHCLGSQLRNGAVMHGGFFLGSEAFYSALRDMPKEERRKLAMCGVEKINQLDQNTRLYKAQRQAARFINTGLNVSLNGAVASDTLENGQVLSGVGGQYNFVAMAHQLDGGRSVLMIRASRIQGGKAVSNIVSHYGACTIPRHLRDIVVTEYGIADLRSKTDEEVCSALINIADSRFQAGLVAGAKAAGKLPNSYLVPPEFRNNFPHVISANVAWARTKGMMPAYPFGRDFSEEELAAASTLTSLAGLSLGGKLRAFINGGHVSDQSNQILATLGFNAPLSAKEKLLKRLIQGVNHKN
;
A
#
# COMPACT_ATOMS: atom_id res chain seq x y z
N MET A 1 -4.58 5.82 -2.88
CA MET A 1 -3.79 6.06 -4.10
C MET A 1 -3.78 4.78 -4.91
N PHE A 2 -4.03 4.86 -6.21
CA PHE A 2 -3.87 3.73 -7.12
C PHE A 2 -2.54 3.91 -7.87
N VAL A 3 -1.59 3.01 -7.59
CA VAL A 3 -0.30 2.93 -8.28
C VAL A 3 -0.20 1.68 -9.14
N GLU A 4 0.77 1.68 -10.05
CA GLU A 4 1.04 0.62 -11.03
C GLU A 4 1.09 -0.80 -10.46
N GLY A 5 1.70 -0.99 -9.28
CA GLY A 5 1.73 -2.31 -8.63
C GLY A 5 0.33 -2.89 -8.36
N PHE A 6 -0.68 -2.06 -8.08
CA PHE A 6 -2.05 -2.54 -7.93
C PHE A 6 -2.68 -2.94 -9.27
N LEU A 7 -2.27 -2.36 -10.40
CA LEU A 7 -2.79 -2.76 -11.70
C LEU A 7 -2.35 -4.19 -12.02
N HIS A 8 -1.09 -4.50 -11.75
CA HIS A 8 -0.60 -5.88 -11.84
C HIS A 8 -1.34 -6.84 -10.91
N LEU A 9 -1.66 -6.43 -9.67
CA LEU A 9 -2.45 -7.27 -8.76
C LEU A 9 -3.89 -7.49 -9.27
N PHE A 10 -4.45 -6.51 -9.98
CA PHE A 10 -5.76 -6.63 -10.61
C PHE A 10 -5.72 -7.60 -11.80
N GLU A 11 -4.77 -7.40 -12.72
CA GLU A 11 -4.57 -8.25 -13.91
C GLU A 11 -4.21 -9.69 -13.53
N ALA A 12 -3.42 -9.89 -12.47
CA ALA A 12 -3.07 -11.20 -11.95
C ALA A 12 -4.22 -11.89 -11.18
N GLY A 13 -5.39 -11.25 -11.06
CA GLY A 13 -6.54 -11.80 -10.35
C GLY A 13 -6.39 -11.87 -8.82
N VAL A 14 -5.43 -11.13 -8.25
CA VAL A 14 -5.27 -11.03 -6.79
C VAL A 14 -6.34 -10.09 -6.22
N MET A 15 -6.57 -8.94 -6.87
CA MET A 15 -7.67 -8.03 -6.51
C MET A 15 -8.96 -8.39 -7.26
N ARG A 16 -9.68 -9.38 -6.73
CA ARG A 16 -10.84 -9.98 -7.42
C ARG A 16 -12.18 -9.88 -6.72
N ARG A 17 -12.22 -9.56 -5.42
CA ARG A 17 -13.47 -9.58 -4.64
C ARG A 17 -14.26 -8.27 -4.86
N PRO A 18 -15.42 -8.29 -5.53
CA PRO A 18 -16.24 -7.10 -5.68
C PRO A 18 -16.89 -6.73 -4.34
N VAL A 19 -17.10 -5.44 -4.15
CA VAL A 19 -17.92 -4.87 -3.09
C VAL A 19 -19.02 -3.98 -3.67
N TYR A 20 -20.13 -3.89 -2.95
CA TYR A 20 -21.37 -3.21 -3.36
C TYR A 20 -21.75 -2.16 -2.32
N ASP A 21 -22.40 -1.07 -2.75
CA ASP A 21 -22.59 0.14 -1.94
C ASP A 21 -23.88 0.14 -1.08
N PHE A 22 -24.45 -1.03 -0.80
CA PHE A 22 -25.57 -1.19 0.15
C PHE A 22 -25.19 -2.11 1.30
N TRP A 23 -25.24 -1.60 2.54
CA TRP A 23 -24.64 -2.28 3.70
C TRP A 23 -25.24 -3.67 3.95
N ALA A 24 -26.55 -3.82 3.80
CA ALA A 24 -27.23 -5.09 4.09
C ALA A 24 -26.94 -6.11 3.00
N LEU A 25 -26.95 -5.68 1.74
CA LEU A 25 -26.57 -6.52 0.60
C LEU A 25 -25.13 -7.03 0.75
N GLN A 26 -24.19 -6.12 1.06
CA GLN A 26 -22.80 -6.49 1.28
C GLN A 26 -22.66 -7.49 2.46
N GLN A 27 -23.44 -7.31 3.52
CA GLN A 27 -23.44 -8.24 4.65
C GLN A 27 -24.01 -9.61 4.29
N LEU A 28 -25.09 -9.69 3.49
CA LEU A 28 -25.61 -10.98 3.02
C LEU A 28 -24.59 -11.72 2.16
N ILE A 29 -23.85 -11.00 1.31
CA ILE A 29 -22.76 -11.58 0.51
C ILE A 29 -21.67 -12.13 1.43
N ASN A 30 -21.24 -11.36 2.43
CA ASN A 30 -20.23 -11.81 3.39
C ASN A 30 -20.68 -13.05 4.18
N LEU A 31 -21.98 -13.15 4.48
CA LEU A 31 -22.60 -14.29 5.17
C LEU A 31 -22.95 -15.45 4.22
N SER A 32 -22.61 -15.37 2.94
CA SER A 32 -22.99 -16.34 1.90
C SER A 32 -24.51 -16.58 1.78
N LYS A 33 -25.33 -15.62 2.22
CA LYS A 33 -26.80 -15.62 2.08
C LYS A 33 -27.27 -15.01 0.75
N CYS A 34 -26.39 -14.35 0.01
CA CYS A 34 -26.64 -13.80 -1.32
C CYS A 34 -25.47 -14.14 -2.24
N ASP A 35 -25.74 -14.83 -3.36
CA ASP A 35 -24.76 -15.07 -4.42
C ASP A 35 -24.83 -13.93 -5.44
N PRO A 36 -23.75 -13.14 -5.62
CA PRO A 36 -23.71 -12.07 -6.60
C PRO A 36 -23.97 -12.51 -8.05
N LEU A 37 -23.75 -13.78 -8.39
CA LEU A 37 -23.93 -14.30 -9.76
C LEU A 37 -25.31 -14.91 -9.99
N ALA A 38 -26.08 -15.17 -8.92
CA ALA A 38 -27.38 -15.82 -8.99
C ALA A 38 -28.26 -15.31 -7.83
N LEU A 39 -28.93 -14.19 -8.05
CA LEU A 39 -29.87 -13.63 -7.08
C LEU A 39 -31.08 -14.55 -6.93
N ARG A 40 -31.51 -14.75 -5.69
CA ARG A 40 -32.65 -15.61 -5.36
C ARG A 40 -33.64 -14.89 -4.43
N PRO A 41 -34.94 -15.22 -4.48
CA PRO A 41 -35.98 -14.60 -3.67
C PRO A 41 -35.67 -14.55 -2.17
N GLU A 42 -34.93 -15.53 -1.64
CA GLU A 42 -34.57 -15.61 -0.21
C GLU A 42 -33.69 -14.44 0.26
N CYS A 43 -33.10 -13.68 -0.67
CA CYS A 43 -32.36 -12.47 -0.34
C CYS A 43 -33.27 -11.40 0.29
N LEU A 44 -34.56 -11.32 -0.10
CA LEU A 44 -35.51 -10.32 0.40
C LEU A 44 -35.82 -10.51 1.91
N PRO A 45 -36.29 -11.68 2.38
CA PRO A 45 -36.48 -11.89 3.81
C PRO A 45 -35.14 -11.80 4.57
N ALA A 46 -34.02 -12.22 3.99
CA ALA A 46 -32.71 -12.08 4.63
C ALA A 46 -32.30 -10.60 4.83
N LEU A 47 -32.66 -9.69 3.91
CA LEU A 47 -32.48 -8.24 4.11
C LEU A 47 -33.36 -7.73 5.27
N ALA A 48 -34.61 -8.21 5.37
CA ALA A 48 -35.50 -7.89 6.49
C ALA A 48 -34.94 -8.36 7.84
N GLU A 49 -34.38 -9.57 7.91
CA GLU A 49 -33.71 -10.11 9.11
C GLU A 49 -32.56 -9.24 9.58
N LEU A 50 -31.81 -8.62 8.65
CA LEU A 50 -30.73 -7.67 8.99
C LEU A 50 -31.24 -6.30 9.45
N GLY A 51 -32.56 -6.05 9.34
CA GLY A 51 -33.23 -4.83 9.77
C GLY A 51 -33.60 -3.87 8.64
N VAL A 52 -33.50 -4.26 7.37
CA VAL A 52 -34.01 -3.46 6.25
C VAL A 52 -35.53 -3.63 6.19
N ARG A 53 -36.27 -2.64 6.70
CA ARG A 53 -37.74 -2.69 6.75
C ARG A 53 -38.35 -2.08 5.50
N GLU A 54 -38.11 -0.79 5.27
CA GLU A 54 -38.63 -0.04 4.14
C GLU A 54 -37.49 0.55 3.31
N LEU A 55 -37.66 0.52 1.99
CA LEU A 55 -36.75 1.16 1.05
C LEU A 55 -37.18 2.60 0.80
N ARG A 56 -36.22 3.52 0.91
CA ARG A 56 -36.36 4.88 0.40
C ARG A 56 -35.89 4.92 -1.05
N GLY A 57 -36.23 5.98 -1.78
CA GLY A 57 -35.80 6.14 -3.17
C GLY A 57 -34.29 5.95 -3.36
N LYS A 58 -33.47 6.55 -2.50
CA LYS A 58 -32.01 6.36 -2.54
C LYS A 58 -31.56 4.91 -2.32
N ASP A 59 -32.25 4.14 -1.47
CA ASP A 59 -31.92 2.73 -1.24
C ASP A 59 -32.26 1.92 -2.49
N PHE A 60 -33.41 2.18 -3.09
CA PHE A 60 -33.84 1.57 -4.35
C PHE A 60 -32.85 1.86 -5.48
N ASP A 61 -32.46 3.12 -5.66
CA ASP A 61 -31.52 3.53 -6.72
C ASP A 61 -30.19 2.78 -6.60
N VAL A 62 -29.65 2.64 -5.40
CA VAL A 62 -28.40 1.89 -5.15
C VAL A 62 -28.58 0.40 -5.43
N LEU A 63 -29.68 -0.19 -4.96
CA LEU A 63 -29.97 -1.61 -5.19
C LEU A 63 -30.20 -1.93 -6.68
N GLN A 64 -30.91 -1.07 -7.42
CA GLN A 64 -31.12 -1.22 -8.86
C GLN A 64 -29.85 -0.95 -9.67
N TYR A 65 -29.03 0.02 -9.26
CA TYR A 65 -27.70 0.26 -9.84
C TYR A 65 -26.85 -0.99 -9.76
N HIS A 66 -26.85 -1.68 -8.61
CA HIS A 66 -26.16 -2.95 -8.43
C HIS A 66 -26.90 -4.16 -8.98
N GLY A 67 -28.05 -4.00 -9.62
CA GLY A 67 -28.80 -5.09 -10.25
C GLY A 67 -29.57 -5.99 -9.29
N PHE A 68 -29.69 -5.62 -8.01
CA PHE A 68 -30.56 -6.34 -7.07
C PHE A 68 -32.02 -6.26 -7.49
N PHE A 69 -32.46 -5.07 -7.92
CA PHE A 69 -33.69 -4.90 -8.67
C PHE A 69 -33.39 -4.78 -10.17
N ASN A 70 -34.27 -5.32 -11.01
CA ASN A 70 -34.18 -5.22 -12.46
C ASN A 70 -34.35 -3.77 -12.93
N GLY A 71 -33.91 -3.49 -14.16
CA GLY A 71 -33.87 -2.12 -14.70
C GLY A 71 -35.24 -1.52 -15.03
N ASP A 72 -36.28 -2.35 -15.08
CA ASP A 72 -37.61 -1.92 -15.48
C ASP A 72 -38.51 -1.59 -14.27
N CYS A 73 -38.13 -2.04 -13.08
CA CYS A 73 -38.75 -1.68 -11.82
C CYS A 73 -38.56 -0.18 -11.52
N ARG A 74 -39.55 0.47 -10.90
CA ARG A 74 -39.48 1.89 -10.52
C ARG A 74 -39.90 2.11 -9.08
N TYR A 75 -39.37 3.14 -8.45
CA TYR A 75 -39.80 3.60 -7.13
C TYR A 75 -40.53 4.94 -7.25
N SER A 76 -41.65 5.09 -6.55
CA SER A 76 -42.30 6.39 -6.34
C SER A 76 -43.08 6.39 -5.03
N GLU A 77 -42.90 7.43 -4.20
CA GLU A 77 -43.69 7.68 -2.99
C GLU A 77 -43.86 6.46 -2.06
N GLY A 78 -42.80 5.69 -1.84
CA GLY A 78 -42.84 4.51 -0.96
C GLY A 78 -43.45 3.25 -1.60
N GLN A 79 -43.69 3.27 -2.92
CA GLN A 79 -44.16 2.12 -3.70
C GLN A 79 -43.09 1.68 -4.70
N LEU A 80 -43.03 0.37 -4.96
CA LEU A 80 -42.31 -0.21 -6.09
C LEU A 80 -43.30 -0.59 -7.18
N PHE A 81 -42.97 -0.29 -8.43
CA PHE A 81 -43.78 -0.56 -9.60
C PHE A 81 -43.08 -1.59 -10.50
N SER A 82 -43.85 -2.58 -10.97
CA SER A 82 -43.42 -3.49 -12.03
C SER A 82 -43.48 -2.79 -13.40
N VAL A 83 -42.97 -3.46 -14.43
CA VAL A 83 -43.06 -3.01 -15.83
C VAL A 83 -44.51 -2.85 -16.28
N GLY A 84 -45.40 -3.70 -15.76
CA GLY A 84 -46.84 -3.67 -16.04
C GLY A 84 -47.61 -2.56 -15.33
N GLY A 85 -46.95 -1.77 -14.49
CA GLY A 85 -47.57 -0.70 -13.70
C GLY A 85 -48.24 -1.17 -12.40
N GLU A 86 -48.21 -2.46 -12.10
CA GLU A 86 -48.62 -2.99 -10.79
C GLU A 86 -47.66 -2.51 -9.70
N SER A 87 -48.14 -2.34 -8.48
CA SER A 87 -47.31 -1.83 -7.39
C SER A 87 -47.47 -2.56 -6.08
N CYS A 88 -46.42 -2.52 -5.26
CA CYS A 88 -46.47 -2.92 -3.86
C CYS A 88 -45.79 -1.86 -2.97
N PRO A 89 -46.13 -1.81 -1.67
CA PRO A 89 -45.37 -1.02 -0.72
C PRO A 89 -43.90 -1.43 -0.76
N ALA A 90 -42.99 -0.46 -0.73
CA ALA A 90 -41.54 -0.66 -0.70
C ALA A 90 -41.05 -1.18 0.67
N ASN A 91 -41.82 -2.07 1.30
CA ASN A 91 -41.58 -2.66 2.60
C ASN A 91 -41.06 -4.09 2.43
N ILE A 92 -39.75 -4.25 2.51
CA ILE A 92 -39.06 -5.54 2.42
C ILE A 92 -39.45 -6.49 3.56
N ALA A 93 -39.96 -5.98 4.70
CA ALA A 93 -40.40 -6.83 5.80
C ALA A 93 -41.85 -7.35 5.66
N ASN A 94 -42.60 -6.87 4.67
CA ASN A 94 -43.97 -7.34 4.41
C ASN A 94 -43.95 -8.57 3.47
N PRO A 95 -44.50 -9.74 3.87
CA PRO A 95 -44.47 -10.95 3.03
C PRO A 95 -45.13 -10.81 1.65
N VAL A 96 -46.19 -10.00 1.53
CA VAL A 96 -46.87 -9.75 0.26
C VAL A 96 -45.98 -8.92 -0.66
N SER A 97 -45.36 -7.86 -0.13
CA SER A 97 -44.35 -7.07 -0.85
C SER A 97 -43.15 -7.92 -1.26
N GLN A 98 -42.67 -8.83 -0.41
CA GLN A 98 -41.58 -9.75 -0.75
C GLN A 98 -41.94 -10.64 -1.94
N GLN A 99 -43.14 -11.25 -1.93
CA GLN A 99 -43.60 -12.10 -3.03
C GLN A 99 -43.73 -11.31 -4.34
N PHE A 100 -44.27 -10.09 -4.28
CA PHE A 100 -44.32 -9.19 -5.43
C PHE A 100 -42.93 -8.84 -5.95
N MET A 101 -42.02 -8.41 -5.07
CA MET A 101 -40.65 -8.04 -5.44
C MET A 101 -39.91 -9.23 -6.06
N ALA A 102 -40.04 -10.43 -5.49
CA ALA A 102 -39.42 -11.65 -6.01
C ALA A 102 -39.90 -12.01 -7.42
N THR A 103 -41.19 -11.78 -7.69
CA THR A 103 -41.82 -12.16 -8.97
C THR A 103 -41.58 -11.12 -10.07
N HIS A 104 -41.64 -9.83 -9.72
CA HIS A 104 -41.70 -8.75 -10.71
C HIS A 104 -40.49 -7.82 -10.72
N CYS A 105 -39.73 -7.72 -9.61
CA CYS A 105 -38.74 -6.67 -9.42
C CYS A 105 -37.30 -7.19 -9.27
N LEU A 106 -37.10 -8.43 -8.81
CA LEU A 106 -35.78 -8.97 -8.53
C LEU A 106 -34.96 -9.10 -9.83
N GLY A 107 -33.68 -8.72 -9.78
CA GLY A 107 -32.73 -8.97 -10.87
C GLY A 107 -32.22 -10.42 -10.87
N SER A 108 -31.48 -10.80 -11.92
CA SER A 108 -30.88 -12.14 -12.03
C SER A 108 -29.50 -12.25 -11.37
N GLN A 109 -28.71 -11.19 -11.42
CA GLN A 109 -27.35 -11.13 -10.88
C GLN A 109 -26.98 -9.70 -10.51
N LEU A 110 -26.01 -9.55 -9.60
CA LEU A 110 -25.45 -8.26 -9.26
C LEU A 110 -24.50 -7.76 -10.37
N ARG A 111 -24.37 -6.44 -10.46
CA ARG A 111 -23.49 -5.73 -11.40
C ARG A 111 -22.84 -4.52 -10.73
N ASN A 112 -21.88 -3.91 -11.43
CA ASN A 112 -21.19 -2.70 -10.98
C ASN A 112 -20.49 -2.84 -9.61
N GLY A 113 -20.02 -4.05 -9.27
CA GLY A 113 -19.21 -4.26 -8.08
C GLY A 113 -17.81 -3.70 -8.27
N ALA A 114 -17.31 -2.96 -7.28
CA ALA A 114 -15.96 -2.41 -7.29
C ALA A 114 -14.98 -3.37 -6.61
N VAL A 115 -13.79 -3.58 -7.18
CA VAL A 115 -12.73 -4.36 -6.51
C VAL A 115 -11.68 -3.47 -5.85
N MET A 116 -11.60 -2.21 -6.29
CA MET A 116 -10.63 -1.24 -5.82
C MET A 116 -11.31 0.12 -5.67
N HIS A 117 -11.04 0.79 -4.55
CA HIS A 117 -11.42 2.19 -4.34
C HIS A 117 -10.17 3.05 -4.25
N GLY A 118 -10.07 4.09 -5.09
CA GLY A 118 -8.93 4.99 -5.16
C GLY A 118 -9.31 6.46 -5.11
N GLY A 119 -8.43 7.31 -4.58
CA GLY A 119 -8.66 8.77 -4.54
C GLY A 119 -8.03 9.50 -5.72
N PHE A 120 -7.00 8.89 -6.30
CA PHE A 120 -6.24 9.40 -7.43
C PHE A 120 -5.34 8.29 -7.98
N PHE A 121 -4.88 8.48 -9.21
CA PHE A 121 -3.93 7.62 -9.93
C PHE A 121 -2.54 8.24 -9.94
N LEU A 122 -1.50 7.43 -9.76
CA LEU A 122 -0.10 7.84 -9.90
C LEU A 122 0.71 6.69 -10.48
N GLY A 123 1.34 6.89 -11.64
CA GLY A 123 2.15 5.86 -12.28
C GLY A 123 2.84 6.37 -13.54
N SER A 124 3.38 5.43 -14.31
CA SER A 124 4.05 5.65 -15.59
C SER A 124 3.07 6.01 -16.72
N GLU A 125 3.57 6.43 -17.87
CA GLU A 125 2.79 6.57 -19.10
C GLU A 125 2.15 5.25 -19.54
N ALA A 126 2.85 4.13 -19.36
CA ALA A 126 2.33 2.80 -19.67
C ALA A 126 1.12 2.45 -18.78
N PHE A 127 1.20 2.76 -17.48
CA PHE A 127 0.08 2.60 -16.54
C PHE A 127 -1.15 3.42 -16.96
N TYR A 128 -0.96 4.69 -17.34
CA TYR A 128 -2.07 5.52 -17.79
C TYR A 128 -2.66 5.04 -19.12
N SER A 129 -1.83 4.54 -20.04
CA SER A 129 -2.28 3.97 -21.32
C SER A 129 -3.11 2.70 -21.08
N ALA A 130 -2.63 1.79 -20.24
CA ALA A 130 -3.38 0.59 -19.85
C ALA A 130 -4.75 0.92 -19.26
N LEU A 131 -4.85 1.93 -18.39
CA LEU A 131 -6.14 2.40 -17.85
C LEU A 131 -7.07 3.03 -18.91
N ARG A 132 -6.53 3.70 -19.93
CA ARG A 132 -7.33 4.28 -21.02
C ARG A 132 -7.91 3.20 -21.93
N ASP A 133 -7.09 2.21 -22.25
CA ASP A 133 -7.40 1.15 -23.23
C ASP A 133 -8.21 0.00 -22.60
N MET A 134 -8.26 -0.08 -21.27
CA MET A 134 -9.02 -1.08 -20.53
C MET A 134 -10.52 -1.06 -20.88
N PRO A 135 -11.14 -2.23 -21.15
CA PRO A 135 -12.57 -2.33 -21.41
C PRO A 135 -13.41 -1.66 -20.32
N LYS A 136 -14.48 -0.96 -20.73
CA LYS A 136 -15.30 -0.14 -19.83
C LYS A 136 -15.81 -0.90 -18.60
N GLU A 137 -16.27 -2.14 -18.78
CA GLU A 137 -16.81 -2.97 -17.69
C GLU A 137 -15.73 -3.39 -16.69
N GLU A 138 -14.50 -3.58 -17.15
CA GLU A 138 -13.37 -3.92 -16.30
C GLU A 138 -12.86 -2.69 -15.55
N ARG A 139 -12.70 -1.57 -16.28
CA ARG A 139 -12.28 -0.28 -15.72
C ARG A 139 -13.24 0.24 -14.65
N ARG A 140 -14.55 -0.02 -14.79
CA ARG A 140 -15.57 0.32 -13.78
C ARG A 140 -15.34 -0.35 -12.43
N LYS A 141 -14.62 -1.48 -12.37
CA LYS A 141 -14.27 -2.14 -11.10
C LYS A 141 -13.23 -1.35 -10.30
N LEU A 142 -12.52 -0.42 -10.94
CA LEU A 142 -11.50 0.45 -10.37
C LEU A 142 -12.14 1.81 -10.04
N ALA A 143 -12.90 1.85 -8.94
CA ALA A 143 -13.77 2.97 -8.60
C ALA A 143 -12.99 4.12 -7.94
N MET A 144 -12.95 5.28 -8.58
CA MET A 144 -12.41 6.49 -7.93
C MET A 144 -13.47 7.16 -7.07
N CYS A 145 -13.12 7.53 -5.83
CA CYS A 145 -14.02 8.17 -4.88
C CYS A 145 -13.29 9.17 -3.98
N GLY A 146 -14.05 9.97 -3.23
CA GLY A 146 -13.49 10.95 -2.31
C GLY A 146 -12.62 10.30 -1.23
N VAL A 147 -11.55 10.99 -0.83
CA VAL A 147 -10.62 10.52 0.21
C VAL A 147 -11.31 10.24 1.54
N GLU A 148 -12.44 10.90 1.83
CA GLU A 148 -13.25 10.64 3.02
C GLU A 148 -13.90 9.24 3.03
N LYS A 149 -14.25 8.66 1.87
CA LYS A 149 -14.70 7.26 1.81
C LYS A 149 -13.54 6.31 2.07
N ILE A 150 -12.34 6.66 1.60
CA ILE A 150 -11.19 5.76 1.54
C ILE A 150 -10.45 5.70 2.88
N ASN A 151 -10.18 6.85 3.47
CA ASN A 151 -9.25 6.98 4.59
C ASN A 151 -9.94 6.84 5.96
N GLN A 152 -11.26 6.67 6.04
CA GLN A 152 -11.96 6.54 7.31
C GLN A 152 -13.21 5.65 7.21
N LEU A 153 -13.79 5.33 8.36
CA LEU A 153 -15.03 4.55 8.47
C LEU A 153 -16.27 5.43 8.64
N ASP A 154 -16.09 6.66 9.12
CA ASP A 154 -17.13 7.45 9.79
C ASP A 154 -18.33 7.81 8.90
N GLN A 155 -18.11 8.06 7.61
CA GLN A 155 -19.17 8.43 6.67
C GLN A 155 -20.23 7.31 6.48
N ASN A 156 -19.83 6.03 6.59
CA ASN A 156 -20.77 4.92 6.52
C ASN A 156 -20.18 3.66 7.20
N THR A 157 -20.10 3.70 8.52
CA THR A 157 -19.44 2.66 9.32
C THR A 157 -19.97 1.25 9.03
N ARG A 158 -21.29 1.05 8.89
CA ARG A 158 -21.86 -0.28 8.61
C ARG A 158 -21.40 -0.82 7.26
N LEU A 159 -21.53 -0.01 6.20
CA LEU A 159 -21.11 -0.42 4.87
C LEU A 159 -19.61 -0.65 4.80
N TYR A 160 -18.81 0.29 5.28
CA TYR A 160 -17.36 0.24 5.12
C TYR A 160 -16.72 -0.89 5.92
N LYS A 161 -17.25 -1.23 7.11
CA LYS A 161 -16.84 -2.44 7.83
C LYS A 161 -17.23 -3.71 7.08
N ALA A 162 -18.44 -3.77 6.52
CA ALA A 162 -18.87 -4.89 5.69
C ALA A 162 -17.98 -5.06 4.44
N GLN A 163 -17.56 -3.96 3.82
CA GLN A 163 -16.68 -4.00 2.65
C GLN A 163 -15.23 -4.35 3.00
N ARG A 164 -14.73 -4.05 4.21
CA ARG A 164 -13.31 -4.18 4.60
C ARG A 164 -13.04 -5.35 5.54
N GLN A 165 -13.43 -6.55 5.12
CA GLN A 165 -13.19 -7.79 5.88
C GLN A 165 -11.70 -8.16 5.89
N ALA A 166 -11.15 -8.51 7.06
CA ALA A 166 -9.76 -8.93 7.24
C ALA A 166 -8.74 -8.00 6.53
N ALA A 167 -8.97 -6.69 6.60
CA ALA A 167 -8.18 -5.71 5.86
C ALA A 167 -6.69 -5.69 6.30
N ARG A 168 -5.80 -5.41 5.35
CA ARG A 168 -4.36 -5.22 5.59
C ARG A 168 -3.97 -3.83 5.13
N PHE A 169 -3.47 -3.02 6.05
CA PHE A 169 -3.06 -1.64 5.79
C PHE A 169 -1.54 -1.56 5.80
N ILE A 170 -0.94 -1.41 4.63
CA ILE A 170 0.51 -1.48 4.45
C ILE A 170 1.04 -0.07 4.17
N ASN A 171 1.95 0.42 5.00
CA ASN A 171 2.58 1.73 4.84
C ASN A 171 4.09 1.65 5.13
N THR A 172 4.85 2.65 4.74
CA THR A 172 6.28 2.79 5.07
C THR A 172 6.50 3.80 6.20
N GLY A 173 7.52 3.58 7.03
CA GLY A 173 7.97 4.55 8.04
C GLY A 173 9.46 4.89 7.88
N LEU A 174 9.89 5.99 8.50
CA LEU A 174 11.31 6.40 8.55
C LEU A 174 12.05 5.65 9.66
N ASN A 175 11.48 5.67 10.86
CA ASN A 175 12.10 5.15 12.08
C ASN A 175 11.06 4.51 12.99
N VAL A 176 11.46 3.48 13.73
CA VAL A 176 10.67 2.88 14.81
C VAL A 176 11.46 2.92 16.11
N SER A 177 10.84 3.44 17.15
CA SER A 177 11.38 3.41 18.51
C SER A 177 11.15 2.05 19.16
N LEU A 178 11.99 1.61 20.11
CA LEU A 178 11.86 0.32 20.80
C LEU A 178 10.55 0.14 21.60
N ASN A 179 9.76 1.20 21.78
CA ASN A 179 8.40 1.12 22.33
C ASN A 179 7.32 0.81 21.26
N GLY A 180 7.69 0.74 19.98
CA GLY A 180 6.80 0.52 18.84
C GLY A 180 6.19 1.77 18.22
N ALA A 181 6.55 2.97 18.68
CA ALA A 181 6.14 4.21 18.02
C ALA A 181 6.92 4.43 16.72
N VAL A 182 6.26 4.97 15.69
CA VAL A 182 6.85 5.17 14.36
C VAL A 182 6.78 6.63 13.95
N ALA A 183 7.88 7.13 13.39
CA ALA A 183 7.96 8.41 12.70
C ALA A 183 8.01 8.18 11.19
N SER A 184 7.27 8.97 10.42
CA SER A 184 7.10 8.79 8.98
C SER A 184 7.31 10.07 8.16
N ASP A 185 7.17 11.24 8.77
CA ASP A 185 7.11 12.52 8.06
C ASP A 185 8.12 13.57 8.55
N THR A 186 8.58 13.45 9.80
CA THR A 186 9.41 14.46 10.46
C THR A 186 10.69 13.83 10.99
N LEU A 187 11.83 14.49 10.75
CA LEU A 187 13.13 14.12 11.30
C LEU A 187 13.24 14.49 12.78
N GLU A 188 14.17 13.86 13.49
CA GLU A 188 14.39 14.10 14.92
C GLU A 188 14.71 15.56 15.30
N ASN A 189 15.31 16.33 14.38
CA ASN A 189 15.56 17.77 14.55
C ASN A 189 14.31 18.66 14.29
N GLY A 190 13.14 18.06 14.08
CA GLY A 190 11.89 18.76 13.75
C GLY A 190 11.73 19.14 12.28
N GLN A 191 12.69 18.79 11.41
CA GLN A 191 12.55 19.07 9.98
C GLN A 191 11.47 18.16 9.36
N VAL A 192 10.43 18.77 8.81
CA VAL A 192 9.37 18.08 8.08
C VAL A 192 9.88 17.70 6.68
N LEU A 193 9.83 16.42 6.34
CA LEU A 193 10.20 15.87 5.03
C LEU A 193 8.98 15.73 4.10
N SER A 194 7.84 15.37 4.67
CA SER A 194 6.59 15.15 3.92
C SER A 194 5.39 15.43 4.80
N GLY A 195 4.18 15.40 4.22
CA GLY A 195 2.96 15.27 5.03
C GLY A 195 2.77 13.83 5.51
N VAL A 196 1.97 13.65 6.57
CA VAL A 196 1.55 12.32 7.07
C VAL A 196 0.63 11.60 6.07
N GLY A 197 -0.17 12.36 5.32
CA GLY A 197 -1.20 11.82 4.44
C GLY A 197 -2.23 10.99 5.22
N GLY A 198 -2.70 9.90 4.62
CA GLY A 198 -3.70 9.00 5.24
C GLY A 198 -3.13 7.94 6.17
N GLN A 199 -1.80 7.92 6.41
CA GLN A 199 -1.14 6.81 7.12
C GLN A 199 -1.77 6.57 8.49
N TYR A 200 -1.88 7.62 9.32
CA TYR A 200 -2.50 7.53 10.64
C TYR A 200 -3.90 6.93 10.56
N ASN A 201 -4.73 7.40 9.63
CA ASN A 201 -6.10 6.92 9.53
C ASN A 201 -6.17 5.44 9.15
N PHE A 202 -5.32 4.97 8.24
CA PHE A 202 -5.26 3.55 7.89
C PHE A 202 -4.80 2.67 9.06
N VAL A 203 -3.85 3.15 9.87
CA VAL A 203 -3.46 2.44 11.10
C VAL A 203 -4.63 2.41 12.08
N ALA A 204 -5.29 3.55 12.34
CA ALA A 204 -6.44 3.60 13.24
C ALA A 204 -7.59 2.69 12.78
N MET A 205 -7.90 2.67 11.48
CA MET A 205 -8.90 1.78 10.91
C MET A 205 -8.56 0.29 11.10
N ALA A 206 -7.27 -0.09 11.03
CA ALA A 206 -6.85 -1.46 11.29
C ALA A 206 -7.24 -1.96 12.69
N HIS A 207 -7.22 -1.07 13.68
CA HIS A 207 -7.63 -1.39 15.06
C HIS A 207 -9.15 -1.40 15.25
N GLN A 208 -9.91 -0.72 14.38
CA GLN A 208 -11.37 -0.67 14.42
C GLN A 208 -12.08 -1.78 13.63
N LEU A 209 -11.37 -2.41 12.69
CA LEU A 209 -11.88 -3.47 11.82
C LEU A 209 -11.59 -4.85 12.42
N ASP A 210 -12.61 -5.71 12.41
CA ASP A 210 -12.42 -7.10 12.81
C ASP A 210 -11.47 -7.82 11.85
N GLY A 211 -10.52 -8.55 12.44
CA GLY A 211 -9.39 -9.15 11.73
C GLY A 211 -8.49 -8.16 10.99
N GLY A 212 -8.65 -6.83 11.16
CA GLY A 212 -7.84 -5.80 10.53
C GLY A 212 -6.41 -5.74 11.10
N ARG A 213 -5.41 -5.56 10.23
CA ARG A 213 -3.99 -5.42 10.64
C ARG A 213 -3.30 -4.26 9.94
N SER A 214 -2.48 -3.54 10.69
CA SER A 214 -1.57 -2.49 10.20
C SER A 214 -0.16 -3.04 10.08
N VAL A 215 0.50 -2.78 8.96
CA VAL A 215 1.86 -3.21 8.63
C VAL A 215 2.69 -1.98 8.28
N LEU A 216 3.75 -1.74 9.04
CA LEU A 216 4.69 -0.64 8.83
C LEU A 216 6.04 -1.21 8.36
N MET A 217 6.38 -0.92 7.10
CA MET A 217 7.64 -1.32 6.48
C MET A 217 8.71 -0.26 6.74
N ILE A 218 9.81 -0.68 7.36
CA ILE A 218 10.90 0.21 7.76
C ILE A 218 12.20 -0.46 7.36
N ARG A 219 13.07 0.26 6.64
CA ARG A 219 14.43 -0.23 6.36
C ARG A 219 15.15 -0.37 7.69
N ALA A 220 15.83 -1.47 7.98
CA ALA A 220 16.50 -1.65 9.27
C ALA A 220 17.62 -0.62 9.51
N SER A 221 18.26 -0.15 8.45
CA SER A 221 19.29 0.89 8.51
C SER A 221 19.28 1.80 7.28
N ARG A 222 19.95 2.95 7.37
CA ARG A 222 20.19 3.90 6.27
C ARG A 222 21.63 4.40 6.30
N ILE A 223 22.08 5.05 5.22
CA ILE A 223 23.35 5.77 5.19
C ILE A 223 23.12 7.25 5.53
N GLN A 224 23.82 7.75 6.53
CA GLN A 224 23.83 9.16 6.92
C GLN A 224 25.27 9.62 7.10
N GLY A 225 25.68 10.67 6.38
CA GLY A 225 27.06 11.16 6.42
C GLY A 225 28.11 10.10 6.05
N GLY A 226 27.78 9.19 5.13
CA GLY A 226 28.66 8.09 4.73
C GLY A 226 28.78 6.94 5.72
N LYS A 227 28.04 6.97 6.84
CA LYS A 227 28.01 5.90 7.84
C LYS A 227 26.65 5.25 7.88
N ALA A 228 26.63 3.95 8.16
CA ALA A 228 25.38 3.26 8.45
C ALA A 228 24.83 3.71 9.80
N VAL A 229 23.54 3.98 9.86
CA VAL A 229 22.79 4.30 11.08
C VAL A 229 21.53 3.47 11.14
N SER A 230 21.13 3.06 12.34
CA SER A 230 19.91 2.29 12.55
C SER A 230 18.66 3.13 12.30
N ASN A 231 17.60 2.48 11.79
CA ASN A 231 16.25 3.06 11.82
C ASN A 231 15.38 2.47 12.93
N ILE A 232 15.80 1.35 13.53
CA ILE A 232 15.28 0.89 14.82
C ILE A 232 16.10 1.58 15.90
N VAL A 233 15.46 2.45 16.68
CA VAL A 233 16.11 3.39 17.58
C VAL A 233 15.58 3.24 19.00
N SER A 234 16.37 3.60 20.01
CA SER A 234 15.90 3.55 21.40
C SER A 234 14.79 4.57 21.66
N HIS A 235 14.92 5.76 21.07
CA HIS A 235 13.96 6.86 21.10
C HIS A 235 14.05 7.66 19.80
N TYR A 236 13.01 8.46 19.52
CA TYR A 236 12.99 9.40 18.41
C TYR A 236 12.18 10.63 18.78
N GLY A 237 12.68 11.82 18.43
CA GLY A 237 12.06 13.11 18.77
C GLY A 237 10.73 13.45 18.06
N ALA A 238 10.27 12.60 17.13
CA ALA A 238 9.02 12.78 16.39
C ALA A 238 8.17 11.50 16.41
N CYS A 239 6.85 11.64 16.25
CA CYS A 239 5.92 10.52 16.29
C CYS A 239 4.72 10.76 15.38
N THR A 240 4.57 9.89 14.39
CA THR A 240 3.40 9.86 13.49
C THR A 240 2.38 8.82 13.96
N ILE A 241 2.87 7.62 14.30
CA ILE A 241 2.05 6.52 14.83
C ILE A 241 2.44 6.26 16.28
N PRO A 242 1.55 6.58 17.24
CA PRO A 242 1.84 6.37 18.66
C PRO A 242 1.90 4.88 19.00
N ARG A 243 2.68 4.54 20.03
CA ARG A 243 2.89 3.15 20.47
C ARG A 243 1.60 2.36 20.75
N HIS A 244 0.50 3.04 21.10
CA HIS A 244 -0.79 2.41 21.38
C HIS A 244 -1.44 1.81 20.12
N LEU A 245 -1.03 2.27 18.94
CA LEU A 245 -1.49 1.77 17.65
C LEU A 245 -0.48 0.82 16.99
N ARG A 246 0.57 0.39 17.71
CA ARG A 246 1.55 -0.57 17.20
C ARG A 246 0.87 -1.88 16.79
N ASP A 247 1.31 -2.42 15.66
CA ASP A 247 0.80 -3.67 15.12
C ASP A 247 1.96 -4.46 14.52
N ILE A 248 2.10 -4.54 13.19
CA ILE A 248 3.20 -5.27 12.55
C ILE A 248 4.26 -4.29 12.07
N VAL A 249 5.53 -4.58 12.36
CA VAL A 249 6.69 -3.90 11.76
C VAL A 249 7.48 -4.90 10.92
N VAL A 250 7.85 -4.51 9.71
CA VAL A 250 8.61 -5.35 8.77
C VAL A 250 9.89 -4.63 8.37
N THR A 251 11.02 -5.33 8.47
CA THR A 251 12.29 -4.94 7.88
C THR A 251 12.74 -5.99 6.86
N GLU A 252 13.83 -5.73 6.16
CA GLU A 252 14.49 -6.72 5.31
C GLU A 252 14.98 -7.98 6.06
N TYR A 253 14.97 -7.96 7.40
CA TYR A 253 15.44 -9.06 8.25
C TYR A 253 14.32 -9.86 8.92
N GLY A 254 13.07 -9.41 8.84
CA GLY A 254 11.95 -10.16 9.38
C GLY A 254 10.73 -9.33 9.75
N ILE A 255 9.84 -9.97 10.50
CA ILE A 255 8.55 -9.43 10.91
C ILE A 255 8.47 -9.43 12.43
N ALA A 256 8.18 -8.26 13.01
CA ALA A 256 7.85 -8.10 14.41
C ALA A 256 6.34 -7.86 14.54
N ASP A 257 5.60 -8.86 15.02
CA ASP A 257 4.21 -8.70 15.44
C ASP A 257 4.19 -8.13 16.87
N LEU A 258 3.64 -6.92 17.06
CA LEU A 258 3.70 -6.14 18.30
C LEU A 258 2.35 -5.95 18.99
N ARG A 259 1.25 -6.30 18.31
CA ARG A 259 -0.10 -6.03 18.84
C ARG A 259 -0.33 -6.86 20.09
N SER A 260 -0.90 -6.23 21.12
CA SER A 260 -1.20 -6.87 22.43
C SER A 260 0.01 -7.41 23.21
N LYS A 261 1.24 -7.09 22.80
CA LYS A 261 2.46 -7.45 23.52
C LYS A 261 2.81 -6.46 24.63
N THR A 262 3.52 -6.94 25.65
CA THR A 262 4.16 -6.10 26.68
C THR A 262 5.29 -5.25 26.09
N ASP A 263 5.72 -4.22 26.81
CA ASP A 263 6.82 -3.37 26.34
C ASP A 263 8.15 -4.14 26.20
N GLU A 264 8.39 -5.16 27.04
CA GLU A 264 9.57 -6.04 26.95
C GLU A 264 9.54 -6.89 25.67
N GLU A 265 8.41 -7.52 25.38
CA GLU A 265 8.22 -8.34 24.19
C GLU A 265 8.28 -7.52 22.90
N VAL A 266 7.80 -6.26 22.94
CA VAL A 266 7.93 -5.35 21.80
C VAL A 266 9.38 -4.92 21.59
N CYS A 267 10.08 -4.55 22.66
CA CYS A 267 11.48 -4.17 22.59
C CYS A 267 12.33 -5.31 22.00
N SER A 268 12.17 -6.53 22.52
CA SER A 268 12.88 -7.71 22.03
C SER A 268 12.52 -8.07 20.58
N ALA A 269 11.23 -8.03 20.21
CA ALA A 269 10.81 -8.31 18.84
C ALA A 269 11.38 -7.31 17.81
N LEU A 270 11.46 -6.02 18.16
CA LEU A 270 12.07 -5.01 17.29
C LEU A 270 13.59 -5.18 17.16
N ILE A 271 14.28 -5.54 18.24
CA ILE A 271 15.72 -5.83 18.19
C ILE A 271 16.01 -7.05 17.31
N ASN A 272 15.15 -8.07 17.33
CA ASN A 272 15.30 -9.27 16.52
C ASN A 272 15.26 -8.99 15.01
N ILE A 273 14.59 -7.91 14.57
CA ILE A 273 14.53 -7.50 13.16
C ILE A 273 15.43 -6.30 12.84
N ALA A 274 16.26 -5.87 13.79
CA ALA A 274 17.26 -4.83 13.58
C ALA A 274 18.48 -5.37 12.82
N ASP A 275 19.22 -4.46 12.21
CA ASP A 275 20.53 -4.78 11.64
C ASP A 275 21.52 -5.17 12.76
N SER A 276 22.20 -6.30 12.59
CA SER A 276 23.08 -6.86 13.63
C SER A 276 24.26 -5.96 14.00
N ARG A 277 24.62 -4.98 13.16
CA ARG A 277 25.61 -3.94 13.52
C ARG A 277 25.16 -3.08 14.71
N PHE A 278 23.86 -2.96 14.96
CA PHE A 278 23.30 -2.06 15.99
C PHE A 278 22.61 -2.80 17.14
N GLN A 279 22.35 -4.10 17.02
CA GLN A 279 21.65 -4.91 18.03
C GLN A 279 22.30 -4.80 19.42
N ALA A 280 23.63 -4.88 19.52
CA ALA A 280 24.33 -4.79 20.80
C ALA A 280 24.07 -3.45 21.54
N GLY A 281 24.11 -2.34 20.80
CA GLY A 281 23.83 -1.01 21.35
C GLY A 281 22.37 -0.86 21.78
N LEU A 282 21.42 -1.40 20.99
CA LEU A 282 20.00 -1.39 21.33
C LEU A 282 19.71 -2.22 22.59
N VAL A 283 20.32 -3.40 22.73
CA VAL A 283 20.19 -4.24 23.93
C VAL A 283 20.75 -3.54 25.16
N ALA A 284 21.96 -2.95 25.06
CA ALA A 284 22.57 -2.23 26.17
C ALA A 284 21.70 -1.04 26.61
N GLY A 285 21.20 -0.25 25.66
CA GLY A 285 20.30 0.87 25.95
C GLY A 285 18.97 0.44 26.57
N ALA A 286 18.38 -0.65 26.08
CA ALA A 286 17.13 -1.19 26.62
C ALA A 286 17.29 -1.76 28.03
N LYS A 287 18.41 -2.44 28.34
CA LYS A 287 18.72 -2.90 29.71
C LYS A 287 18.92 -1.72 30.65
N ALA A 288 19.69 -0.71 30.25
CA ALA A 288 19.92 0.49 31.05
C ALA A 288 18.61 1.25 31.36
N ALA A 289 17.66 1.23 30.43
CA ALA A 289 16.33 1.83 30.61
C ALA A 289 15.30 0.92 31.33
N GLY A 290 15.70 -0.26 31.81
CA GLY A 290 14.80 -1.20 32.49
C GLY A 290 13.73 -1.81 31.58
N LYS A 291 13.96 -1.84 30.26
CA LYS A 291 13.03 -2.39 29.26
C LYS A 291 13.29 -3.86 28.90
N LEU A 292 14.47 -4.37 29.26
CA LEU A 292 14.85 -5.77 29.11
C LEU A 292 15.59 -6.23 30.38
N PRO A 293 15.46 -7.51 30.77
CA PRO A 293 16.22 -8.05 31.89
C PRO A 293 17.72 -8.15 31.55
N ASN A 294 18.58 -8.10 32.56
CA ASN A 294 20.03 -8.22 32.38
C ASN A 294 20.45 -9.54 31.70
N SER A 295 19.66 -10.60 31.86
CA SER A 295 19.86 -11.91 31.23
C SER A 295 19.47 -11.96 29.74
N TYR A 296 18.76 -10.96 29.22
CA TYR A 296 18.30 -10.99 27.82
C TYR A 296 19.49 -11.05 26.85
N LEU A 297 19.38 -11.95 25.88
CA LEU A 297 20.26 -12.07 24.73
C LEU A 297 19.39 -12.15 23.47
N VAL A 298 19.83 -11.52 22.38
CA VAL A 298 19.19 -11.70 21.07
C VAL A 298 19.24 -13.19 20.71
N PRO A 299 18.15 -13.85 20.30
CA PRO A 299 18.20 -15.26 19.91
C PRO A 299 19.16 -15.51 18.73
N PRO A 300 19.87 -16.65 18.68
CA PRO A 300 20.92 -16.92 17.69
C PRO A 300 20.51 -16.70 16.22
N GLU A 301 19.28 -17.07 15.87
CA GLU A 301 18.69 -16.95 14.54
C GLU A 301 18.58 -15.50 14.04
N PHE A 302 18.57 -14.52 14.94
CA PHE A 302 18.47 -13.09 14.63
C PHE A 302 19.82 -12.35 14.67
N ARG A 303 20.94 -13.05 14.93
CA ARG A 303 22.27 -12.43 15.09
C ARG A 303 23.04 -12.25 13.78
N ASN A 304 22.47 -12.68 12.65
CA ASN A 304 23.11 -12.61 11.34
C ASN A 304 22.34 -11.69 10.35
N ASN A 305 21.73 -10.63 10.88
CA ASN A 305 20.95 -9.65 10.13
C ASN A 305 21.89 -8.60 9.50
N PHE A 306 22.60 -8.99 8.44
CA PHE A 306 23.51 -8.09 7.71
C PHE A 306 23.14 -7.93 6.23
N PRO A 307 23.43 -6.77 5.61
CA PRO A 307 23.06 -6.54 4.21
C PRO A 307 23.71 -7.52 3.23
N HIS A 308 24.92 -8.01 3.54
CA HIS A 308 25.63 -8.98 2.71
C HIS A 308 24.98 -10.37 2.76
N VAL A 309 24.37 -10.75 3.88
CA VAL A 309 23.65 -12.03 4.04
C VAL A 309 22.41 -12.04 3.14
N ILE A 310 21.59 -10.98 3.20
CA ILE A 310 20.43 -10.84 2.31
C ILE A 310 20.86 -10.82 0.85
N SER A 311 21.93 -10.08 0.53
CA SER A 311 22.46 -10.01 -0.84
C SER A 311 22.93 -11.36 -1.36
N ALA A 312 23.58 -12.18 -0.53
CA ALA A 312 23.97 -13.54 -0.88
C ALA A 312 22.74 -14.44 -1.10
N ASN A 313 21.73 -14.37 -0.23
CA ASN A 313 20.52 -15.19 -0.31
C ASN A 313 19.71 -14.95 -1.61
N VAL A 314 19.72 -13.73 -2.14
CA VAL A 314 19.00 -13.38 -3.38
C VAL A 314 19.91 -13.27 -4.60
N ALA A 315 21.20 -13.59 -4.47
CA ALA A 315 22.17 -13.46 -5.56
C ALA A 315 21.76 -14.26 -6.80
N TRP A 316 21.23 -15.49 -6.59
CA TRP A 316 20.77 -16.36 -7.67
C TRP A 316 19.61 -15.75 -8.48
N ALA A 317 18.72 -14.99 -7.84
CA ALA A 317 17.58 -14.35 -8.50
C ALA A 317 18.05 -13.13 -9.30
N ARG A 318 19.02 -12.38 -8.75
CA ARG A 318 19.66 -11.25 -9.45
C ARG A 318 20.42 -11.70 -10.69
N THR A 319 21.19 -12.78 -10.62
CA THR A 319 21.94 -13.30 -11.78
C THR A 319 21.03 -13.81 -12.89
N LYS A 320 19.81 -14.26 -12.55
CA LYS A 320 18.76 -14.63 -13.50
C LYS A 320 17.93 -13.45 -14.01
N GLY A 321 18.25 -12.22 -13.62
CA GLY A 321 17.48 -11.03 -14.04
C GLY A 321 16.08 -10.92 -13.43
N MET A 322 15.77 -11.69 -12.38
CA MET A 322 14.42 -11.74 -11.78
C MET A 322 14.12 -10.55 -10.84
N MET A 323 15.10 -9.67 -10.60
CA MET A 323 14.97 -8.52 -9.71
C MET A 323 15.40 -7.23 -10.44
N PRO A 324 14.67 -6.81 -11.49
CA PRO A 324 14.94 -5.54 -12.15
C PRO A 324 14.69 -4.37 -11.18
N ALA A 325 15.34 -3.23 -11.44
CA ALA A 325 15.19 -2.04 -10.59
C ALA A 325 13.75 -1.48 -10.61
N TYR A 326 13.05 -1.64 -11.73
CA TYR A 326 11.68 -1.16 -11.95
C TYR A 326 10.80 -2.31 -12.47
N PRO A 327 10.32 -3.22 -11.61
CA PRO A 327 9.63 -4.44 -12.02
C PRO A 327 8.20 -4.23 -12.54
N PHE A 328 7.62 -3.05 -12.35
CA PHE A 328 6.21 -2.77 -12.67
C PHE A 328 6.02 -1.74 -13.79
N GLY A 329 7.10 -1.14 -14.29
CA GLY A 329 7.01 -0.04 -15.26
C GLY A 329 7.90 1.13 -14.86
N ARG A 330 8.22 1.99 -15.84
CA ARG A 330 9.07 3.17 -15.69
C ARG A 330 8.85 4.12 -16.87
N ASP A 331 9.02 5.41 -16.62
CA ASP A 331 9.10 6.43 -17.68
C ASP A 331 10.55 6.74 -18.07
N PHE A 332 11.52 6.28 -17.26
CA PHE A 332 12.92 6.42 -17.62
C PHE A 332 13.21 5.65 -18.92
N SER A 333 14.07 6.18 -19.77
CA SER A 333 14.68 5.42 -20.87
C SER A 333 15.83 4.52 -20.37
N GLU A 334 16.29 3.54 -21.16
CA GLU A 334 17.46 2.72 -20.79
C GLU A 334 18.71 3.59 -20.58
N GLU A 335 18.86 4.63 -21.41
CA GLU A 335 19.96 5.60 -21.32
C GLU A 335 19.89 6.42 -20.03
N GLU A 336 18.70 6.84 -19.60
CA GLU A 336 18.50 7.56 -18.33
C GLU A 336 18.82 6.70 -17.12
N LEU A 337 18.48 5.40 -17.16
CA LEU A 337 18.86 4.47 -16.10
C LEU A 337 20.37 4.22 -16.06
N ALA A 338 21.01 4.09 -17.22
CA ALA A 338 22.46 3.98 -17.30
C ALA A 338 23.15 5.23 -16.72
N ALA A 339 22.61 6.42 -17.01
CA ALA A 339 23.08 7.68 -16.45
C ALA A 339 22.88 7.73 -14.92
N ALA A 340 21.68 7.42 -14.43
CA ALA A 340 21.37 7.40 -13.00
C ALA A 340 22.22 6.39 -12.22
N SER A 341 22.46 5.20 -12.79
CA SER A 341 23.34 4.19 -12.22
C SER A 341 24.77 4.71 -12.09
N THR A 342 25.30 5.31 -13.16
CA THR A 342 26.65 5.89 -13.18
C THR A 342 26.81 6.99 -12.13
N LEU A 343 25.84 7.90 -12.03
CA LEU A 343 25.83 8.97 -11.03
C LEU A 343 25.76 8.41 -9.60
N THR A 344 24.97 7.36 -9.38
CA THR A 344 24.86 6.69 -8.08
C THR A 344 26.18 6.04 -7.68
N SER A 345 26.82 5.32 -8.60
CA SER A 345 28.16 4.75 -8.39
C SER A 345 29.19 5.82 -8.07
N LEU A 346 29.20 6.92 -8.82
CA LEU A 346 30.06 8.09 -8.58
C LEU A 346 29.86 8.71 -7.20
N ALA A 347 28.60 8.90 -6.78
CA ALA A 347 28.27 9.45 -5.48
C ALA A 347 28.82 8.57 -4.34
N GLY A 348 28.77 7.24 -4.52
CA GLY A 348 29.25 6.24 -3.56
C GLY A 348 30.78 6.04 -3.51
N LEU A 349 31.55 6.59 -4.44
CA LEU A 349 33.02 6.48 -4.42
C LEU A 349 33.64 7.22 -3.22
N SER A 350 34.71 6.64 -2.66
CA SER A 350 35.58 7.33 -1.69
C SER A 350 36.32 8.50 -2.35
N LEU A 351 36.93 9.39 -1.56
CA LEU A 351 37.74 10.49 -2.10
C LEU A 351 38.84 9.97 -3.06
N GLY A 352 39.53 8.89 -2.69
CA GLY A 352 40.53 8.26 -3.55
C GLY A 352 39.95 7.66 -4.82
N GLY A 353 38.74 7.06 -4.73
CA GLY A 353 38.01 6.56 -5.90
C GLY A 353 37.62 7.68 -6.86
N LYS A 354 37.13 8.81 -6.35
CA LYS A 354 36.81 10.00 -7.15
C LYS A 354 38.06 10.60 -7.80
N LEU A 355 39.19 10.62 -7.08
CA LEU A 355 40.47 11.09 -7.64
C LEU A 355 40.94 10.19 -8.79
N ARG A 356 40.89 8.86 -8.61
CA ARG A 356 41.24 7.91 -9.68
C ARG A 356 40.31 8.07 -10.90
N ALA A 357 39.00 8.17 -10.69
CA ALA A 357 38.06 8.44 -11.77
C ALA A 357 38.35 9.76 -12.49
N PHE A 358 38.72 10.82 -11.76
CA PHE A 358 39.10 12.09 -12.38
C PHE A 358 40.38 12.00 -13.23
N ILE A 359 41.40 11.28 -12.73
CA ILE A 359 42.67 11.05 -13.44
C ILE A 359 42.43 10.26 -14.73
N ASN A 360 41.64 9.20 -14.65
CA ASN A 360 41.26 8.38 -15.81
C ASN A 360 40.23 9.10 -16.71
N GLY A 361 39.67 10.21 -16.24
CA GLY A 361 38.74 11.05 -16.97
C GLY A 361 39.42 11.77 -18.12
N GLY A 362 38.84 11.64 -19.31
CA GLY A 362 39.40 12.13 -20.57
C GLY A 362 39.31 11.11 -21.69
N HIS A 363 39.17 9.82 -21.35
CA HIS A 363 38.88 8.79 -22.33
C HIS A 363 37.40 8.87 -22.74
N VAL A 364 37.18 9.06 -24.04
CA VAL A 364 35.85 9.13 -24.63
C VAL A 364 35.44 7.72 -25.04
N SER A 365 34.41 7.17 -24.39
CA SER A 365 33.72 5.97 -24.83
C SER A 365 32.31 6.32 -25.32
N ASP A 366 31.76 5.52 -26.23
CA ASP A 366 30.40 5.70 -26.74
C ASP A 366 29.37 5.73 -25.60
N GLN A 367 29.54 4.85 -24.61
CA GLN A 367 28.71 4.81 -23.41
C GLN A 367 28.81 6.09 -22.58
N SER A 368 30.03 6.64 -22.38
CA SER A 368 30.20 7.90 -21.65
C SER A 368 29.59 9.09 -22.39
N ASN A 369 29.67 9.12 -23.72
CA ASN A 369 29.06 10.16 -24.55
C ASN A 369 27.53 10.10 -24.50
N GLN A 370 26.96 8.90 -24.58
CA GLN A 370 25.51 8.70 -24.42
C GLN A 370 25.03 9.21 -23.06
N ILE A 371 25.69 8.82 -21.96
CA ILE A 371 25.33 9.29 -20.61
C ILE A 371 25.41 10.82 -20.53
N LEU A 372 26.47 11.44 -21.05
CA LEU A 372 26.64 12.89 -21.03
C LEU A 372 25.57 13.60 -21.87
N ALA A 373 25.20 13.04 -23.02
CA ALA A 373 24.13 13.57 -23.85
C ALA A 373 22.78 13.48 -23.14
N THR A 374 22.47 12.35 -22.50
CA THR A 374 21.25 12.15 -21.70
C THR A 374 21.17 13.13 -20.53
N LEU A 375 22.30 13.45 -19.88
CA LEU A 375 22.35 14.43 -18.81
C LEU A 375 22.31 15.89 -19.31
N GLY A 376 22.22 16.12 -20.62
CA GLY A 376 22.16 17.45 -21.21
C GLY A 376 23.49 18.20 -21.19
N PHE A 377 24.64 17.52 -21.19
CA PHE A 377 25.97 18.15 -21.13
C PHE A 377 26.44 18.71 -22.49
N ASN A 378 25.49 19.24 -23.26
CA ASN A 378 25.66 19.75 -24.63
C ASN A 378 25.81 21.30 -24.62
N ALA A 379 26.94 21.77 -24.08
CA ALA A 379 27.45 23.16 -24.14
C ALA A 379 26.73 24.28 -23.34
N PRO A 380 27.42 25.42 -23.12
CA PRO A 380 28.73 25.52 -22.49
C PRO A 380 28.64 25.13 -20.99
N LEU A 381 29.50 24.20 -20.57
CA LEU A 381 29.48 23.65 -19.22
C LEU A 381 30.12 24.60 -18.19
N SER A 382 29.49 24.74 -17.04
CA SER A 382 30.07 25.33 -15.83
C SER A 382 31.29 24.55 -15.34
N ALA A 383 32.09 25.15 -14.46
CA ALA A 383 33.24 24.45 -13.86
C ALA A 383 32.84 23.15 -13.13
N LYS A 384 31.69 23.15 -12.47
CA LYS A 384 31.14 21.98 -11.77
C LYS A 384 30.73 20.87 -12.75
N GLU A 385 30.13 21.23 -13.87
CA GLU A 385 29.75 20.27 -14.91
C GLU A 385 30.98 19.74 -15.66
N LYS A 386 32.01 20.54 -15.90
CA LYS A 386 33.29 20.06 -16.45
C LYS A 386 33.93 19.00 -15.54
N LEU A 387 33.88 19.22 -14.22
CA LEU A 387 34.34 18.25 -13.24
C LEU A 387 33.52 16.96 -13.28
N LEU A 388 32.18 17.07 -13.26
CA LEU A 388 31.30 15.90 -13.29
C LEU A 388 31.44 15.12 -14.60
N LYS A 389 31.57 15.81 -15.74
CA LYS A 389 31.87 15.20 -17.05
C LYS A 389 33.11 14.32 -16.98
N ARG A 390 34.19 14.87 -16.43
CA ARG A 390 35.46 14.15 -16.32
C ARG A 390 35.36 12.94 -15.40
N LEU A 391 34.62 13.06 -14.30
CA LEU A 391 34.34 11.94 -13.40
C LEU A 391 33.51 10.84 -14.08
N ILE A 392 32.46 11.19 -14.83
CA ILE A 392 31.63 10.23 -15.60
C ILE A 392 32.47 9.45 -16.60
N GLN A 393 33.34 10.15 -17.35
CA GLN A 393 34.23 9.52 -18.32
C GLN A 393 35.18 8.50 -17.68
N GLY A 394 35.64 8.74 -16.44
CA GLY A 394 36.59 7.85 -15.78
C GLY A 394 36.01 6.68 -14.99
N VAL A 395 34.70 6.67 -14.69
CA VAL A 395 34.06 5.56 -13.95
C VAL A 395 33.72 4.36 -14.83
N ASN A 396 33.44 4.58 -16.11
CA ASN A 396 33.14 3.50 -17.07
C ASN A 396 34.40 2.91 -17.73
N HIS A 397 35.59 3.28 -17.25
CA HIS A 397 36.84 2.67 -17.70
C HIS A 397 37.00 1.30 -17.04
N LYS A 398 36.37 0.27 -17.62
CA LYS A 398 36.78 -1.12 -17.38
C LYS A 398 38.02 -1.38 -18.23
N ASN A 399 39.12 -1.76 -17.58
CA ASN A 399 40.14 -2.59 -18.24
C ASN A 399 39.57 -3.98 -18.47
#